data_AF-A0A353G034-F1
#
_entry.id   AF-A0A353G034-F1
#
_cell.length_a   1.000
_cell.length_b   1.000
_cell.length_c   1.000
_cell.angle_alpha   90.00
_cell.angle_beta   90.00
_cell.angle_gamma   90.00
#
_symmetry.space_group_name_H-M   'P 1'
#
loop_
_entity.id
_entity.type
_entity.pdbx_description
1 polymer ?
#
loop_
_entity_poly.entity_id
_entity_poly.type
_entity_poly.pdbx_seq_one_letter_code
_entity_poly.pdbx_strand_id
1 'polypeptide(L)'
;MFSNPDIMKFIFGRLTLESIPYHEPILVVTFIAVALGGAVVLGALTYFRLWGYLWSEWFTSVDHKKIGIMYMILAIIMLLRGFADALMMRVQQAMAFNGNPGFFPPHHYDQIFTAHGVIMIFFVAMPFVTGLMNFVVPLQIGARDVSFPFLNNFSFWMTVAGAIVVMISLFVGEFARTGWLAYPPLSGGDYSPGVGVDYYIWGLQVAGVGTTLSGINLIATIVKMRAPGMTFMKMPIFTWTALCTNVLIVASFPILTATLALLSLDRYFGMNFFTNDLGGNPMMYVNMIWIWGHPEVYILVIPVFGVFSEVVAAFSGKRLFGYTSMVYATCSIMLLSYLVWLHHFFTMGSGASVNSFFGITTMIISVPTGAKIFNWLFTMYRGRIRFEVPMLWTMGFMITFVIGGMTGVLLAVPPADFVLHNSLFLIA
;
A
#
# COMPACT_ATOMS: atom_id res chain seq x y z
N MET A 1 -31.52 -27.09 17.90
CA MET A 1 -31.05 -26.58 16.59
C MET A 1 -29.53 -26.39 16.57
N PHE A 2 -28.92 -25.78 17.59
CA PHE A 2 -27.46 -25.56 17.68
C PHE A 2 -26.61 -26.77 18.16
N SER A 3 -27.22 -27.93 18.41
CA SER A 3 -26.54 -29.11 18.96
C SER A 3 -26.15 -30.17 17.91
N ASN A 4 -26.54 -30.00 16.65
CA ASN A 4 -26.15 -30.92 15.58
C ASN A 4 -24.93 -30.35 14.81
N PRO A 5 -23.73 -30.94 14.94
CA PRO A 5 -22.51 -30.43 14.32
C PRO A 5 -22.55 -30.45 12.79
N ASP A 6 -23.29 -31.38 12.16
CA ASP A 6 -23.42 -31.44 10.71
C ASP A 6 -24.29 -30.30 10.16
N ILE A 7 -25.36 -29.94 10.89
CA ILE A 7 -26.20 -28.79 10.54
C ILE A 7 -25.43 -27.48 10.76
N MET A 8 -24.66 -27.37 11.85
CA MET A 8 -23.84 -26.20 12.11
C MET A 8 -22.75 -26.02 11.04
N LYS A 9 -22.07 -27.10 10.64
CA LYS A 9 -21.08 -27.06 9.57
C LYS A 9 -21.70 -26.80 8.19
N PHE A 10 -22.91 -27.28 7.94
CA PHE A 10 -23.64 -26.98 6.70
C PHE A 10 -24.06 -25.50 6.61
N ILE A 11 -24.54 -24.90 7.70
CA ILE A 11 -25.03 -23.52 7.71
C ILE A 11 -23.87 -22.50 7.82
N PHE A 12 -22.90 -22.74 8.70
CA PHE A 12 -21.86 -21.77 9.07
C PHE A 12 -20.46 -22.14 8.56
N GLY A 13 -20.28 -23.31 7.93
CA GLY A 13 -18.98 -23.76 7.46
C GLY A 13 -17.99 -23.97 8.60
N ARG A 14 -16.82 -23.31 8.51
CA ARG A 14 -15.78 -23.34 9.56
C ARG A 14 -16.03 -22.35 10.71
N LEU A 15 -17.03 -21.48 10.59
CA LEU A 15 -17.30 -20.45 11.60
C LEU A 15 -17.97 -21.08 12.83
N THR A 16 -17.32 -20.91 13.98
CA THR A 16 -17.82 -21.37 15.28
C THR A 16 -17.78 -20.22 16.30
N LEU A 17 -18.41 -20.40 17.46
CA LEU A 17 -18.30 -19.43 18.57
C LEU A 17 -16.85 -19.28 19.07
N GLU A 18 -16.01 -20.30 18.88
CA GLU A 18 -14.58 -20.27 19.21
C GLU A 18 -13.78 -19.39 18.24
N SER A 19 -14.34 -19.04 17.08
CA SER A 19 -13.71 -18.10 16.16
C SER A 19 -13.68 -16.68 16.72
N ILE A 20 -14.43 -16.36 17.77
CA ILE A 20 -14.39 -15.04 18.40
C ILE A 20 -13.43 -15.11 19.60
N PRO A 21 -12.40 -14.24 19.67
CA PRO A 21 -11.33 -14.35 20.66
C PRO A 21 -11.74 -13.80 22.04
N TYR A 22 -12.77 -14.38 22.66
CA TYR A 22 -13.30 -13.97 23.96
C TYR A 22 -12.31 -14.18 25.13
N HIS A 23 -11.29 -15.00 24.93
CA HIS A 23 -10.28 -15.31 25.93
C HIS A 23 -9.12 -14.31 25.95
N GLU A 24 -8.99 -13.46 24.92
CA GLU A 24 -7.89 -12.51 24.77
C GLU A 24 -8.26 -11.14 25.33
N PRO A 25 -7.72 -10.71 26.49
CA PRO A 25 -8.16 -9.49 27.16
C PRO A 25 -7.98 -8.23 26.29
N ILE A 26 -6.87 -8.16 25.54
CA ILE A 26 -6.56 -7.03 24.66
C ILE A 26 -7.61 -6.92 23.56
N LEU A 27 -8.01 -8.05 22.95
CA LEU A 27 -9.01 -8.07 21.89
C LEU A 27 -10.42 -7.80 22.43
N VAL A 28 -10.76 -8.31 23.60
CA VAL A 28 -12.04 -8.03 24.25
C VAL A 28 -12.19 -6.54 24.58
N VAL A 29 -11.16 -5.91 25.16
CA VAL A 29 -11.17 -4.46 25.44
C VAL A 29 -11.28 -3.67 24.13
N THR A 30 -10.54 -4.08 23.10
CA THR A 30 -10.62 -3.46 21.77
C THR A 30 -12.01 -3.59 21.16
N PHE A 31 -12.64 -4.77 21.27
CA PHE A 31 -13.99 -5.01 20.79
C PHE A 31 -15.01 -4.12 21.51
N ILE A 32 -14.94 -4.02 22.85
CA ILE A 32 -15.83 -3.14 23.62
C ILE A 32 -15.64 -1.68 23.19
N ALA A 33 -14.40 -1.21 23.07
CA ALA A 33 -14.10 0.16 22.66
C ALA A 33 -14.63 0.46 21.25
N VAL A 34 -14.44 -0.45 20.29
CA VAL A 34 -14.94 -0.30 18.91
C VAL A 34 -16.46 -0.39 18.85
N ALA A 35 -17.09 -1.29 19.60
CA ALA A 35 -18.53 -1.42 19.67
C ALA A 35 -19.19 -0.16 20.28
N LEU A 36 -18.62 0.37 21.36
CA LEU A 36 -19.06 1.62 21.97
C LEU A 36 -18.87 2.81 21.01
N GLY A 37 -17.71 2.92 20.37
CA GLY A 37 -17.45 3.95 19.36
C GLY A 37 -18.43 3.86 18.19
N GLY A 38 -18.69 2.66 17.68
CA GLY A 38 -19.66 2.39 16.63
C GLY A 38 -21.09 2.75 17.05
N ALA A 39 -21.49 2.43 18.28
CA ALA A 39 -22.80 2.79 18.82
C ALA A 39 -22.96 4.31 18.97
N VAL A 40 -21.91 5.01 19.43
CA VAL A 40 -21.91 6.49 19.51
C VAL A 40 -22.04 7.11 18.13
N VAL A 41 -21.29 6.63 17.14
CA VAL A 41 -21.38 7.13 15.76
C VAL A 41 -22.77 6.84 15.19
N LEU A 42 -23.27 5.61 15.31
CA LEU A 42 -24.60 5.23 14.84
C LEU A 42 -25.71 6.07 15.49
N GLY A 43 -25.61 6.26 16.80
CA GLY A 43 -26.53 7.10 17.59
C GLY A 43 -26.49 8.55 17.13
N ALA A 44 -25.29 9.13 16.95
CA ALA A 44 -25.12 10.50 16.46
C ALA A 44 -25.69 10.68 15.04
N LEU A 45 -25.37 9.77 14.11
CA LEU A 45 -25.89 9.81 12.74
C LEU A 45 -27.43 9.75 12.71
N THR A 46 -28.02 8.93 13.57
CA THR A 46 -29.47 8.79 13.67
C THR A 46 -30.13 9.98 14.35
N TYR A 47 -29.56 10.46 15.47
CA TYR A 47 -30.06 11.61 16.22
C TYR A 47 -30.05 12.90 15.37
N PHE A 48 -28.94 13.16 14.66
CA PHE A 48 -28.81 14.30 13.76
C PHE A 48 -29.43 14.07 12.37
N ARG A 49 -30.06 12.93 12.12
CA ARG A 49 -30.72 12.55 10.86
C ARG A 49 -29.82 12.68 9.61
N LEU A 50 -28.54 12.33 9.76
CA LEU A 50 -27.53 12.50 8.73
C LEU A 50 -27.54 11.39 7.66
N TRP A 51 -28.30 10.31 7.85
CA TRP A 51 -28.37 9.18 6.91
C TRP A 51 -28.75 9.57 5.49
N GLY A 52 -29.79 10.40 5.32
CA GLY A 52 -30.22 10.86 4.00
C GLY A 52 -29.13 11.65 3.30
N TYR A 53 -28.49 12.58 4.02
CA TYR A 53 -27.39 13.39 3.53
C TYR A 53 -26.16 12.54 3.17
N LEU A 54 -25.72 11.62 4.04
CA LEU A 54 -24.57 10.77 3.77
C LEU A 54 -24.81 9.87 2.55
N TRP A 55 -26.01 9.31 2.43
CA TRP A 55 -26.37 8.49 1.28
C TRP A 55 -26.32 9.29 -0.02
N SER A 56 -27.07 10.41 -0.11
CA SER A 56 -27.20 11.17 -1.35
C SER A 56 -25.95 11.98 -1.71
N GLU A 57 -25.24 12.51 -0.72
CA GLU A 57 -24.12 13.43 -0.97
C GLU A 57 -22.75 12.78 -0.91
N TRP A 58 -22.57 11.65 -0.24
CA TRP A 58 -21.23 11.06 -0.05
C TRP A 58 -21.13 9.64 -0.59
N PHE A 59 -21.94 8.71 -0.07
CA PHE A 59 -21.77 7.28 -0.37
C PHE A 59 -22.03 6.95 -1.84
N THR A 60 -23.05 7.54 -2.45
CA THR A 60 -23.36 7.39 -3.87
C THR A 60 -22.79 8.51 -4.74
N SER A 61 -21.90 9.36 -4.19
CA SER A 61 -21.32 10.46 -4.96
C SER A 61 -20.36 9.96 -6.02
N VAL A 62 -20.46 10.56 -7.21
CA VAL A 62 -19.50 10.36 -8.31
C VAL A 62 -18.48 11.49 -8.43
N ASP A 63 -18.64 12.59 -7.67
CA ASP A 63 -17.70 13.71 -7.67
C ASP A 63 -16.31 13.27 -7.17
N HIS A 64 -15.30 13.42 -8.03
CA HIS A 64 -13.90 13.08 -7.75
C HIS A 64 -13.34 13.74 -6.48
N LYS A 65 -13.84 14.92 -6.08
CA LYS A 65 -13.40 15.62 -4.86
C LYS A 65 -13.89 14.89 -3.62
N LYS A 66 -15.17 14.53 -3.60
CA LYS A 66 -15.77 13.81 -2.46
C LYS A 66 -15.17 12.41 -2.34
N ILE A 67 -14.99 11.71 -3.46
CA ILE A 67 -14.30 10.41 -3.48
C ILE A 67 -12.85 10.55 -2.99
N GLY A 68 -12.12 11.57 -3.45
CA GLY A 68 -10.76 11.85 -2.97
C GLY A 68 -10.69 12.10 -1.46
N ILE A 69 -11.65 12.85 -0.91
CA ILE A 69 -11.78 13.08 0.53
C ILE A 69 -12.06 11.76 1.27
N MET A 70 -12.99 10.93 0.79
CA MET A 70 -13.30 9.66 1.44
C MET A 70 -12.09 8.71 1.44
N TYR A 71 -11.30 8.67 0.37
CA TYR A 71 -10.03 7.94 0.34
C TYR A 71 -9.04 8.41 1.42
N MET A 72 -8.87 9.72 1.58
CA MET A 72 -7.98 10.28 2.61
C MET A 72 -8.52 10.03 4.03
N ILE A 73 -9.84 10.07 4.24
CA ILE A 73 -10.47 9.72 5.52
C ILE A 73 -10.22 8.25 5.85
N LEU A 74 -10.42 7.34 4.89
CA LEU A 74 -10.11 5.92 5.05
C LEU A 74 -8.65 5.73 5.47
N ALA A 75 -7.72 6.39 4.77
CA ALA A 75 -6.29 6.32 5.08
C ALA A 75 -5.98 6.78 6.52
N ILE A 76 -6.61 7.85 6.99
CA ILE A 76 -6.41 8.39 8.35
C ILE A 76 -6.97 7.41 9.40
N ILE A 77 -8.15 6.83 9.17
CA ILE A 77 -8.73 5.84 10.09
C ILE A 77 -7.81 4.61 10.19
N MET A 78 -7.34 4.12 9.05
CA MET A 78 -6.44 2.97 8.98
C MET A 78 -5.05 3.28 9.54
N LEU A 79 -4.60 4.54 9.47
CA LEU A 79 -3.36 5.00 10.09
C LEU A 79 -3.41 4.86 11.61
N LEU A 80 -4.54 5.17 12.25
CA LEU A 80 -4.70 4.98 13.70
C LEU A 80 -4.52 3.51 14.10
N ARG A 81 -5.12 2.60 13.33
CA ARG A 81 -4.95 1.15 13.51
C ARG A 81 -3.49 0.75 13.29
N GLY A 82 -2.92 1.09 12.14
CA GLY A 82 -1.53 0.73 11.79
C GLY A 82 -0.52 1.27 12.81
N PHE A 83 -0.72 2.49 13.30
CA PHE A 83 0.13 3.11 14.31
C PHE A 83 -0.02 2.46 15.69
N ALA A 84 -1.23 2.06 16.09
CA ALA A 84 -1.45 1.29 17.31
C ALA A 84 -0.65 -0.02 17.29
N ASP A 85 -0.69 -0.76 16.18
CA ASP A 85 0.11 -1.98 16.00
C ASP A 85 1.62 -1.70 16.06
N ALA A 86 2.08 -0.60 15.45
CA ALA A 86 3.49 -0.21 15.51
C ALA A 86 3.96 0.04 16.96
N LEU A 87 3.18 0.80 17.72
CA LEU A 87 3.45 1.07 19.14
C LEU A 87 3.49 -0.24 19.94
N MET A 88 2.49 -1.09 19.75
CA MET A 88 2.40 -2.40 20.41
C MET A 88 3.62 -3.28 20.12
N MET A 89 4.07 -3.36 18.85
CA MET A 89 5.29 -4.08 18.50
C MET A 89 6.53 -3.49 19.16
N ARG A 90 6.69 -2.17 19.17
CA ARG A 90 7.84 -1.50 19.78
C ARG A 90 7.88 -1.69 21.29
N VAL A 91 6.73 -1.59 21.97
CA VAL A 91 6.63 -1.85 23.41
C VAL A 91 6.95 -3.31 23.72
N GLN A 92 6.45 -4.27 22.92
CA GLN A 92 6.79 -5.69 23.11
C GLN A 92 8.29 -5.92 23.00
N GLN A 93 8.96 -5.35 21.99
CA GLN A 93 10.40 -5.48 21.82
C GLN A 93 11.20 -4.83 22.97
N ALA A 94 10.76 -3.66 23.44
CA ALA A 94 11.40 -2.98 24.56
C ALA A 94 11.24 -3.78 25.87
N MET A 95 10.06 -4.36 26.10
CA MET A 95 9.78 -5.17 27.28
C MET A 95 10.47 -6.52 27.24
N ALA A 96 10.54 -7.16 26.07
CA ALA A 96 11.14 -8.48 25.91
C ALA A 96 12.68 -8.47 25.97
N PHE A 97 13.28 -7.28 26.04
CA PHE A 97 14.72 -7.13 26.22
C PHE A 97 15.19 -7.86 27.49
N ASN A 98 16.37 -8.50 27.40
CA ASN A 98 16.99 -9.25 28.49
C ASN A 98 16.19 -10.46 28.99
N GLY A 99 15.45 -11.14 28.11
CA GLY A 99 14.83 -12.45 28.38
C GLY A 99 13.46 -12.40 29.05
N ASN A 100 12.86 -11.21 29.18
CA ASN A 100 11.47 -11.08 29.63
C ASN A 100 10.52 -11.55 28.50
N PRO A 101 9.45 -12.32 28.79
CA PRO A 101 8.50 -12.77 27.76
C PRO A 101 7.68 -11.63 27.13
N GLY A 102 7.62 -10.45 27.75
CA GLY A 102 6.75 -9.35 27.32
C GLY A 102 5.27 -9.67 27.55
N PHE A 103 4.39 -9.11 26.72
CA PHE A 103 2.94 -9.26 26.81
C PHE A 103 2.28 -9.91 25.59
N PHE A 104 3.01 -10.10 24.48
CA PHE A 104 2.51 -10.89 23.35
C PHE A 104 3.22 -12.25 23.22
N PRO A 105 2.45 -13.34 23.08
CA PRO A 105 3.01 -14.59 22.53
C PRO A 105 3.33 -14.41 21.03
N PRO A 106 4.20 -15.25 20.46
CA PRO A 106 4.53 -15.21 19.03
C PRO A 106 3.30 -15.23 18.13
N HIS A 107 2.28 -16.02 18.50
CA HIS A 107 1.00 -16.10 17.80
C HIS A 107 0.36 -14.73 17.53
N HIS A 108 0.35 -13.83 18.51
CA HIS A 108 -0.22 -12.49 18.36
C HIS A 108 0.76 -11.52 17.74
N TYR A 109 2.02 -11.57 18.14
CA TYR A 109 3.05 -10.70 17.58
C TYR A 109 3.12 -10.85 16.06
N ASP A 110 3.03 -12.09 15.58
CA ASP A 110 3.13 -12.41 14.15
C ASP A 110 1.94 -11.89 13.33
N GLN A 111 0.74 -11.92 13.91
CA GLN A 111 -0.45 -11.32 13.31
C GLN A 111 -0.34 -9.80 13.26
N ILE A 112 0.12 -9.17 14.35
CA ILE A 112 0.23 -7.72 14.47
C ILE A 112 1.22 -7.18 13.44
N PHE A 113 2.42 -7.74 13.34
CA PHE A 113 3.39 -7.22 12.36
C PHE A 113 2.92 -7.45 10.92
N THR A 114 2.27 -8.58 10.65
CA THR A 114 1.72 -8.90 9.33
C THR A 114 0.61 -7.90 8.97
N ALA A 115 -0.35 -7.69 9.87
CA ALA A 115 -1.46 -6.76 9.67
C ALA A 115 -0.99 -5.30 9.58
N HIS A 116 -0.01 -4.90 10.40
CA HIS A 116 0.61 -3.59 10.32
C HIS A 116 1.16 -3.30 8.92
N GLY A 117 2.00 -4.20 8.40
CA GLY A 117 2.60 -4.02 7.07
C GLY A 117 1.54 -3.94 5.97
N VAL A 118 0.55 -4.83 6.00
CA VAL A 118 -0.57 -4.83 5.04
C VAL A 118 -1.36 -3.53 5.11
N ILE A 119 -1.71 -3.08 6.32
CA ILE A 119 -2.50 -1.86 6.49
C ILE A 119 -1.75 -0.61 6.06
N MET A 120 -0.49 -0.46 6.47
CA MET A 120 0.29 0.73 6.15
C MET A 120 0.50 0.90 4.63
N ILE A 121 0.72 -0.20 3.91
CA ILE A 121 0.91 -0.15 2.44
C ILE A 121 -0.42 -0.03 1.71
N PHE A 122 -1.34 -0.96 1.92
CA PHE A 122 -2.54 -1.09 1.08
C PHE A 122 -3.72 -0.22 1.52
N PHE A 123 -3.78 0.15 2.80
CA PHE A 123 -4.96 0.81 3.37
C PHE A 123 -4.65 2.18 4.00
N VAL A 124 -3.38 2.55 4.12
CA VAL A 124 -2.94 3.91 4.46
C VAL A 124 -2.30 4.58 3.25
N ALA A 125 -1.12 4.13 2.83
CA ALA A 125 -0.35 4.78 1.79
C ALA A 125 -1.10 4.83 0.46
N MET A 126 -1.60 3.68 -0.01
CA MET A 126 -2.28 3.60 -1.31
C MET A 126 -3.59 4.43 -1.39
N PRO A 127 -4.50 4.38 -0.40
CA PRO A 127 -5.67 5.26 -0.33
C PRO A 127 -5.30 6.73 -0.23
N PHE A 128 -4.27 7.09 0.53
CA PHE A 128 -3.87 8.49 0.70
C PHE A 128 -3.39 9.09 -0.64
N VAL A 129 -2.49 8.40 -1.34
CA VAL A 129 -1.99 8.88 -2.65
C VAL A 129 -3.09 8.86 -3.72
N THR A 130 -3.93 7.82 -3.75
CA THR A 130 -5.07 7.73 -4.67
C THR A 130 -6.09 8.84 -4.41
N GLY A 131 -6.33 9.18 -3.14
CA GLY A 131 -7.22 10.27 -2.74
C GLY A 131 -6.71 11.64 -3.20
N LEU A 132 -5.40 11.90 -3.03
CA LEU A 132 -4.76 13.12 -3.54
C LEU A 132 -4.86 13.23 -5.06
N MET A 133 -4.57 12.13 -5.78
CA MET A 133 -4.68 12.12 -7.24
C MET A 133 -6.11 12.37 -7.70
N ASN A 134 -7.09 11.69 -7.10
CA ASN A 134 -8.51 11.90 -7.40
C ASN A 134 -8.95 13.33 -7.16
N PHE A 135 -8.53 13.94 -6.06
CA PHE A 135 -8.92 15.29 -5.72
C PHE A 135 -8.30 16.34 -6.65
N VAL A 136 -6.98 16.27 -6.87
CA VAL A 136 -6.19 17.36 -7.46
C VAL A 136 -6.03 17.22 -8.97
N VAL A 137 -5.90 16.00 -9.53
CA VAL A 137 -5.54 15.82 -10.94
C VAL A 137 -6.59 16.41 -11.89
N PRO A 138 -7.90 16.14 -11.76
CA PRO A 138 -8.91 16.71 -12.67
C PRO A 138 -8.90 18.25 -12.64
N LEU A 139 -8.69 18.86 -11.47
CA LEU A 139 -8.59 20.30 -11.31
C LEU A 139 -7.35 20.87 -12.02
N GLN A 140 -6.21 20.19 -11.91
CA GLN A 140 -4.95 20.61 -12.55
C GLN A 140 -5.01 20.56 -14.08
N ILE A 141 -5.76 19.61 -14.64
CA ILE A 141 -5.89 19.49 -16.10
C ILE A 141 -7.07 20.28 -16.69
N GLY A 142 -7.84 20.97 -15.85
CA GLY A 142 -9.03 21.73 -16.26
C GLY A 142 -10.20 20.84 -16.70
N ALA A 143 -10.27 19.60 -16.20
CA ALA A 143 -11.40 18.71 -16.44
C ALA A 143 -12.50 18.96 -15.40
N ARG A 144 -13.76 18.69 -15.77
CA ARG A 144 -14.90 18.81 -14.86
C ARG A 144 -14.98 17.66 -13.85
N ASP A 145 -14.58 16.47 -14.30
CA ASP A 145 -14.58 15.24 -13.53
C ASP A 145 -13.61 14.23 -14.19
N VAL A 146 -13.52 13.02 -13.66
CA VAL A 146 -12.78 11.89 -14.25
C VAL A 146 -13.52 11.22 -15.41
N SER A 147 -12.82 10.38 -16.18
CA SER A 147 -13.34 9.72 -17.38
C SER A 147 -14.47 8.74 -17.09
N PHE A 148 -14.40 8.02 -15.97
CA PHE A 148 -15.39 7.04 -15.54
C PHE A 148 -15.84 7.30 -14.09
N PRO A 149 -16.76 8.25 -13.85
CA PRO A 149 -17.14 8.66 -12.50
C PRO A 149 -17.78 7.53 -11.66
N PHE A 150 -18.62 6.69 -12.27
CA PHE A 150 -19.19 5.52 -11.58
C PHE A 150 -18.11 4.50 -11.20
N LEU A 151 -17.18 4.22 -12.12
CA LEU A 151 -16.06 3.33 -11.86
C LEU A 151 -15.17 3.86 -10.72
N ASN A 152 -15.07 5.18 -10.60
CA ASN A 152 -14.35 5.83 -9.52
C ASN A 152 -14.99 5.56 -8.14
N ASN A 153 -16.32 5.69 -8.05
CA ASN A 153 -17.07 5.37 -6.83
C ASN A 153 -16.94 3.88 -6.49
N PHE A 154 -17.09 3.00 -7.48
CA PHE A 154 -16.93 1.56 -7.28
C PHE A 154 -15.50 1.19 -6.84
N SER A 155 -14.47 1.82 -7.42
CA SER A 155 -13.06 1.59 -7.05
C SER A 155 -12.82 1.92 -5.57
N PHE A 156 -13.38 3.02 -5.08
CA PHE A 156 -13.32 3.38 -3.66
C PHE A 156 -13.97 2.32 -2.77
N TRP A 157 -15.18 1.88 -3.12
CA TRP A 157 -15.89 0.89 -2.31
C TRP A 157 -15.24 -0.50 -2.34
N MET A 158 -14.54 -0.87 -3.42
CA MET A 158 -13.72 -2.08 -3.44
C MET A 158 -12.51 -1.97 -2.50
N THR A 159 -11.86 -0.80 -2.43
CA THR A 159 -10.81 -0.55 -1.42
C THR A 159 -11.37 -0.64 0.00
N VAL A 160 -12.54 -0.04 0.26
CA VAL A 160 -13.21 -0.11 1.57
C VAL A 160 -13.61 -1.54 1.91
N ALA A 161 -14.14 -2.31 0.96
CA ALA A 161 -14.52 -3.70 1.17
C ALA A 161 -13.31 -4.55 1.54
N GLY A 162 -12.17 -4.39 0.84
CA GLY A 162 -10.92 -5.05 1.21
C GLY A 162 -10.44 -4.67 2.61
N ALA A 163 -10.53 -3.38 2.98
CA ALA A 163 -10.18 -2.91 4.32
C ALA A 163 -11.11 -3.53 5.38
N ILE A 164 -12.41 -3.61 5.11
CA ILE A 164 -13.38 -4.26 6.01
C ILE A 164 -13.04 -5.74 6.21
N VAL A 165 -12.71 -6.48 5.14
CA VAL A 165 -12.31 -7.89 5.25
C VAL A 165 -11.11 -8.05 6.17
N VAL A 166 -10.08 -7.20 6.03
CA VAL A 166 -8.91 -7.20 6.92
C VAL A 166 -9.30 -6.82 8.36
N MET A 167 -10.16 -5.82 8.55
CA MET A 167 -10.56 -5.36 9.88
C MET A 167 -11.48 -6.34 10.62
N ILE A 168 -12.31 -7.10 9.92
CA ILE A 168 -13.17 -8.14 10.51
C ILE A 168 -12.32 -9.26 11.12
N SER A 169 -11.16 -9.58 10.53
CA SER A 169 -10.27 -10.63 11.04
C SER A 169 -9.78 -10.40 12.48
N LEU A 170 -9.83 -9.14 12.95
CA LEU A 170 -9.52 -8.79 14.34
C LEU A 170 -10.56 -9.33 15.33
N PHE A 171 -11.82 -9.48 14.90
CA PHE A 171 -12.94 -9.85 15.75
C PHE A 171 -13.47 -11.25 15.47
N VAL A 172 -13.27 -11.77 14.26
CA VAL A 172 -13.76 -13.08 13.83
C VAL A 172 -12.64 -13.83 13.12
N GLY A 173 -12.11 -14.83 13.82
CA GLY A 173 -10.96 -15.62 13.40
C GLY A 173 -9.65 -14.99 13.86
N GLU A 174 -8.68 -14.98 12.96
CA GLU A 174 -7.35 -14.42 13.16
C GLU A 174 -6.84 -13.87 11.82
N PHE A 175 -5.81 -13.02 11.85
CA PHE A 175 -5.14 -12.57 10.63
C PHE A 175 -3.93 -13.44 10.28
N ALA A 176 -3.38 -13.26 9.07
CA ALA A 176 -2.21 -13.99 8.62
C ALA A 176 -0.99 -13.76 9.56
N ARG A 177 -0.20 -14.82 9.77
CA ARG A 177 1.04 -14.83 10.58
C ARG A 177 2.30 -14.98 9.72
N THR A 178 2.18 -14.67 8.44
CA THR A 178 3.16 -15.04 7.40
C THR A 178 3.93 -13.84 6.86
N GLY A 179 3.86 -12.70 7.52
CA GLY A 179 4.33 -11.42 7.01
C GLY A 179 3.48 -10.86 5.87
N TRP A 180 3.73 -9.59 5.54
CA TRP A 180 2.88 -8.81 4.63
C TRP A 180 2.86 -9.30 3.17
N LEU A 181 3.77 -10.21 2.79
CA LEU A 181 3.81 -10.84 1.47
C LEU A 181 3.37 -12.30 1.47
N ALA A 182 3.03 -12.88 2.62
CA ALA A 182 2.51 -14.24 2.77
C ALA A 182 3.28 -15.31 1.95
N TYR A 183 4.59 -15.42 2.18
CA TYR A 183 5.43 -16.35 1.42
C TYR A 183 5.04 -17.82 1.64
N PRO A 184 4.90 -18.61 0.56
CA PRO A 184 5.04 -20.05 0.60
C PRO A 184 6.47 -20.44 1.00
N PRO A 185 6.66 -21.58 1.67
CA PRO A 185 5.64 -22.56 1.99
C PRO A 185 4.78 -22.20 3.22
N LEU A 186 5.20 -21.21 4.04
CA LEU A 186 4.54 -20.89 5.31
C LEU A 186 3.06 -20.49 5.16
N SER A 187 2.68 -19.87 4.04
CA SER A 187 1.28 -19.50 3.74
C SER A 187 0.44 -20.65 3.17
N GLY A 188 1.04 -21.81 2.90
CA GLY A 188 0.35 -23.02 2.46
C GLY A 188 -0.54 -23.63 3.53
N GLY A 189 -1.50 -24.46 3.10
CA GLY A 189 -2.46 -25.11 4.02
C GLY A 189 -1.81 -26.01 5.07
N ASP A 190 -0.67 -26.62 4.75
CA ASP A 190 0.04 -27.54 5.65
C ASP A 190 0.70 -26.83 6.84
N TYR A 191 1.20 -25.61 6.62
CA TYR A 191 1.90 -24.83 7.66
C TYR A 191 0.99 -23.77 8.32
N SER A 192 -0.02 -23.29 7.59
CA SER A 192 -0.99 -22.30 8.07
C SER A 192 -2.41 -22.75 7.74
N PRO A 193 -2.96 -23.75 8.45
CA PRO A 193 -4.29 -24.31 8.20
C PRO A 193 -5.44 -23.37 8.60
N GLY A 194 -5.14 -22.34 9.40
CA GLY A 194 -6.09 -21.33 9.84
C GLY A 194 -6.57 -20.40 8.72
N VAL A 195 -7.55 -19.55 9.06
CA VAL A 195 -8.23 -18.64 8.11
C VAL A 195 -7.46 -17.34 7.84
N GLY A 196 -6.36 -17.08 8.56
CA GLY A 196 -5.67 -15.79 8.50
C GLY A 196 -5.12 -15.44 7.12
N VAL A 197 -4.55 -16.42 6.41
CA VAL A 197 -4.07 -16.22 5.03
C VAL A 197 -5.24 -16.00 4.07
N ASP A 198 -6.43 -16.55 4.37
CA ASP A 198 -7.61 -16.37 3.53
C ASP A 198 -8.16 -14.93 3.64
N TYR A 199 -8.15 -14.33 4.84
CA TYR A 199 -8.43 -12.91 5.02
C TYR A 199 -7.44 -12.02 4.26
N TYR A 200 -6.15 -12.38 4.28
CA TYR A 200 -5.11 -11.68 3.50
C TYR A 200 -5.39 -11.74 2.00
N ILE A 201 -5.61 -12.94 1.45
CA ILE A 201 -5.87 -13.16 0.02
C ILE A 201 -7.09 -12.35 -0.43
N TRP A 202 -8.25 -12.55 0.19
CA TRP A 202 -9.49 -11.94 -0.27
C TRP A 202 -9.56 -10.44 0.00
N GLY A 203 -8.99 -9.98 1.13
CA GLY A 203 -8.89 -8.55 1.43
C GLY A 203 -8.10 -7.81 0.35
N LEU A 204 -6.95 -8.34 -0.06
CA LEU A 204 -6.11 -7.74 -1.08
C LEU A 204 -6.63 -7.96 -2.50
N GLN A 205 -7.25 -9.11 -2.80
CA GLN A 205 -7.83 -9.36 -4.12
C GLN A 205 -8.95 -8.37 -4.44
N VAL A 206 -9.86 -8.14 -3.47
CA VAL A 206 -10.95 -7.18 -3.60
C VAL A 206 -10.41 -5.75 -3.72
N ALA A 207 -9.49 -5.35 -2.83
CA ALA A 207 -8.88 -4.03 -2.92
C ALA A 207 -8.10 -3.81 -4.23
N GLY A 208 -7.39 -4.83 -4.71
CA GLY A 208 -6.57 -4.80 -5.92
C GLY A 208 -7.38 -4.59 -7.20
N VAL A 209 -8.61 -5.13 -7.27
CA VAL A 209 -9.56 -4.82 -8.35
C VAL A 209 -9.87 -3.32 -8.34
N GLY A 210 -10.21 -2.75 -7.19
CA GLY A 210 -10.47 -1.31 -7.05
C GLY A 210 -9.27 -0.45 -7.50
N THR A 211 -8.07 -0.80 -7.06
CA THR A 211 -6.85 -0.08 -7.43
C THR A 211 -6.58 -0.12 -8.94
N THR A 212 -6.74 -1.28 -9.58
CA THR A 212 -6.54 -1.44 -11.03
C THR A 212 -7.51 -0.56 -11.81
N LEU A 213 -8.79 -0.56 -11.42
CA LEU A 213 -9.83 0.24 -12.06
C LEU A 213 -9.59 1.75 -11.87
N SER A 214 -9.13 2.18 -10.69
CA SER A 214 -8.71 3.56 -10.45
C SER A 214 -7.54 3.97 -11.35
N GLY A 215 -6.56 3.07 -11.54
CA GLY A 215 -5.43 3.25 -12.46
C GLY A 215 -5.89 3.54 -13.90
N ILE A 216 -6.74 2.66 -14.43
CA ILE A 216 -7.31 2.79 -15.78
C ILE A 216 -8.07 4.13 -15.92
N ASN A 217 -8.87 4.47 -14.92
CA ASN A 217 -9.67 5.69 -14.93
C ASN A 217 -8.83 6.97 -15.01
N LEU A 218 -7.79 7.08 -14.17
CA LEU A 218 -6.93 8.27 -14.16
C LEU A 218 -6.04 8.36 -15.41
N ILE A 219 -5.58 7.24 -15.99
CA ILE A 219 -4.89 7.27 -17.29
C ILE A 219 -5.83 7.86 -18.35
N ALA A 220 -7.04 7.32 -18.49
CA ALA A 220 -8.01 7.78 -19.47
C ALA A 220 -8.32 9.28 -19.29
N THR A 221 -8.51 9.70 -18.03
CA THR A 221 -8.74 11.10 -17.65
C THR A 221 -7.59 12.01 -18.09
N ILE A 222 -6.35 11.71 -17.71
CA ILE A 222 -5.19 12.54 -18.02
C ILE A 222 -4.92 12.58 -19.54
N VAL A 223 -5.10 11.47 -20.24
CA VAL A 223 -4.80 11.40 -21.68
C VAL A 223 -5.86 12.11 -22.52
N LYS A 224 -7.15 11.96 -22.18
CA LYS A 224 -8.26 12.35 -23.05
C LYS A 224 -9.04 13.59 -22.60
N MET A 225 -9.01 13.98 -21.33
CA MET A 225 -9.89 15.04 -20.78
C MET A 225 -9.19 16.36 -20.45
N ARG A 226 -7.92 16.54 -20.85
CA ARG A 226 -7.20 17.82 -20.66
C ARG A 226 -7.88 18.97 -21.37
N ALA A 227 -7.80 20.15 -20.77
CA ALA A 227 -8.25 21.39 -21.37
C ALA A 227 -7.54 21.67 -22.72
N PRO A 228 -8.25 22.26 -23.71
CA PRO A 228 -7.66 22.64 -24.99
C PRO A 228 -6.40 23.51 -24.81
N GLY A 229 -5.32 23.19 -25.53
CA GLY A 229 -4.04 23.91 -25.48
C GLY A 229 -3.00 23.37 -24.48
N MET A 230 -3.41 22.48 -23.57
CA MET A 230 -2.51 21.77 -22.66
C MET A 230 -1.91 20.53 -23.33
N THR A 231 -0.75 20.70 -23.98
CA THR A 231 0.05 19.57 -24.46
C THR A 231 0.67 18.81 -23.29
N PHE A 232 1.12 17.57 -23.51
CA PHE A 232 1.76 16.75 -22.45
C PHE A 232 2.89 17.50 -21.73
N MET A 233 3.80 18.14 -22.45
CA MET A 233 4.91 18.90 -21.86
C MET A 233 4.50 20.26 -21.26
N LYS A 234 3.20 20.54 -21.11
CA LYS A 234 2.67 21.69 -20.36
C LYS A 234 1.86 21.28 -19.12
N MET A 235 1.71 19.99 -18.84
CA MET A 235 1.01 19.53 -17.64
C MET A 235 1.82 19.85 -16.37
N PRO A 236 1.17 20.10 -15.22
CA PRO A 236 1.86 20.17 -13.93
C PRO A 236 2.64 18.89 -13.62
N ILE A 237 3.67 18.98 -12.78
CA ILE A 237 4.51 17.81 -12.48
C ILE A 237 3.71 16.78 -11.68
N PHE A 238 2.82 17.21 -10.79
CA PHE A 238 1.94 16.26 -10.08
C PHE A 238 1.07 15.43 -11.04
N THR A 239 0.54 16.03 -12.11
CA THR A 239 -0.19 15.30 -13.16
C THR A 239 0.71 14.29 -13.88
N TRP A 240 1.97 14.64 -14.19
CA TRP A 240 2.91 13.71 -14.81
C TRP A 240 3.26 12.54 -13.90
N THR A 241 3.53 12.82 -12.62
CA THR A 241 3.81 11.75 -11.65
C THR A 241 2.59 10.86 -11.46
N ALA A 242 1.38 11.44 -11.39
CA ALA A 242 0.14 10.67 -11.35
C ALA A 242 -0.02 9.80 -12.60
N LEU A 243 0.27 10.31 -13.79
CA LEU A 243 0.21 9.52 -15.02
C LEU A 243 1.15 8.30 -14.95
N CYS A 244 2.42 8.50 -14.59
CA CYS A 244 3.39 7.41 -14.44
C CYS A 244 2.95 6.39 -13.39
N THR A 245 2.46 6.85 -12.23
CA THR A 245 1.93 5.97 -11.18
C THR A 245 0.76 5.13 -11.68
N ASN A 246 -0.20 5.73 -12.38
CA ASN A 246 -1.35 4.97 -12.87
C ASN A 246 -0.97 3.97 -13.97
N VAL A 247 0.04 4.27 -14.80
CA VAL A 247 0.62 3.30 -15.74
C VAL A 247 1.23 2.10 -15.00
N LEU A 248 2.00 2.34 -13.93
CA LEU A 248 2.54 1.26 -13.09
C LEU A 248 1.43 0.43 -12.45
N ILE A 249 0.38 1.07 -11.94
CA ILE A 249 -0.76 0.37 -11.34
C ILE A 249 -1.35 -0.63 -12.34
N VAL A 250 -1.66 -0.17 -13.55
CA VAL A 250 -2.31 -1.01 -14.58
C VAL A 250 -1.41 -2.15 -15.03
N ALA A 251 -0.10 -1.96 -15.06
CA ALA A 251 0.84 -3.00 -15.48
C ALA A 251 1.26 -3.95 -14.34
N SER A 252 1.26 -3.53 -13.07
CA SER A 252 1.74 -4.33 -11.94
C SER A 252 0.64 -5.07 -11.17
N PHE A 253 -0.53 -4.48 -10.96
CA PHE A 253 -1.59 -5.11 -10.16
C PHE A 253 -2.16 -6.42 -10.73
N PRO A 254 -2.21 -6.64 -12.06
CA PRO A 254 -2.57 -7.94 -12.60
C PRO A 254 -1.66 -9.07 -12.11
N ILE A 255 -0.39 -8.78 -11.80
CA ILE A 255 0.58 -9.76 -11.30
C ILE A 255 0.22 -10.16 -9.87
N LEU A 256 -0.04 -9.18 -8.98
CA LEU A 256 -0.53 -9.47 -7.62
C LEU A 256 -1.83 -10.29 -7.67
N THR A 257 -2.76 -9.89 -8.54
CA THR A 257 -4.05 -10.57 -8.74
C THR A 257 -3.85 -12.05 -9.12
N ALA A 258 -2.92 -12.32 -10.04
CA ALA A 258 -2.58 -13.67 -10.46
C ALA A 258 -1.87 -14.45 -9.34
N THR A 259 -0.88 -13.85 -8.68
CA THR A 259 -0.12 -14.50 -7.59
C THR A 259 -1.03 -14.93 -6.44
N LEU A 260 -1.93 -14.06 -5.99
CA LEU A 260 -2.87 -14.37 -4.93
C LEU A 260 -3.96 -15.36 -5.37
N ALA A 261 -4.39 -15.30 -6.64
CA ALA A 261 -5.29 -16.30 -7.19
C ALA A 261 -4.64 -17.70 -7.21
N LEU A 262 -3.39 -17.81 -7.65
CA LEU A 262 -2.64 -19.07 -7.63
C LEU A 262 -2.44 -19.60 -6.20
N LEU A 263 -2.11 -18.72 -5.25
CA LEU A 263 -2.00 -19.10 -3.84
C LEU A 263 -3.34 -19.57 -3.27
N SER A 264 -4.45 -18.93 -3.66
CA SER A 264 -5.79 -19.39 -3.33
C SER A 264 -6.10 -20.75 -3.93
N LEU A 265 -5.66 -21.03 -5.17
CA LEU A 265 -5.86 -22.33 -5.79
C LEU A 265 -5.10 -23.44 -5.05
N ASP A 266 -3.88 -23.18 -4.59
CA ASP A 266 -3.12 -24.10 -3.73
C ASP A 266 -3.87 -24.38 -2.42
N ARG A 267 -4.38 -23.34 -1.76
CA ARG A 267 -5.07 -23.48 -0.46
C ARG A 267 -6.46 -24.11 -0.54
N TYR A 268 -7.25 -23.81 -1.56
CA TYR A 268 -8.67 -24.21 -1.64
C TYR A 268 -8.91 -25.44 -2.51
N PHE A 269 -8.15 -25.59 -3.59
CA PHE A 269 -8.38 -26.63 -4.60
C PHE A 269 -7.28 -27.70 -4.61
N GLY A 270 -6.29 -27.61 -3.71
CA GLY A 270 -5.19 -28.56 -3.64
C GLY A 270 -4.31 -28.56 -4.88
N MET A 271 -4.22 -27.40 -5.55
CA MET A 271 -3.25 -27.20 -6.63
C MET A 271 -1.82 -27.14 -6.06
N ASN A 272 -0.84 -27.22 -6.94
CA ASN A 272 0.58 -27.38 -6.57
C ASN A 272 1.45 -26.36 -7.30
N PHE A 273 1.07 -25.07 -7.25
CA PHE A 273 1.87 -24.00 -7.86
C PHE A 273 3.12 -23.69 -7.02
N PHE A 274 2.94 -23.51 -5.71
CA PHE A 274 3.98 -23.05 -4.78
C PHE A 274 4.24 -24.02 -3.62
N THR A 275 3.68 -25.23 -3.68
CA THR A 275 3.90 -26.31 -2.71
C THR A 275 5.33 -26.85 -2.78
N ASN A 276 5.78 -27.52 -1.72
CA ASN A 276 7.08 -28.23 -1.73
C ASN A 276 7.00 -29.57 -2.47
N ASP A 277 5.81 -30.18 -2.48
CA ASP A 277 5.56 -31.49 -3.08
C ASP A 277 4.94 -31.36 -4.47
N LEU A 278 4.85 -32.50 -5.16
CA LEU A 278 4.15 -32.66 -6.44
C LEU A 278 4.63 -31.70 -7.56
N GLY A 279 5.87 -31.20 -7.46
CA GLY A 279 6.52 -30.37 -8.48
C GLY A 279 6.27 -28.86 -8.33
N GLY A 280 5.61 -28.41 -7.25
CA GLY A 280 5.47 -26.98 -6.94
C GLY A 280 6.81 -26.30 -6.64
N ASN A 281 6.83 -24.96 -6.73
CA ASN A 281 8.03 -24.18 -6.46
C ASN A 281 7.73 -22.90 -5.65
N PRO A 282 8.03 -22.88 -4.34
CA PRO A 282 7.84 -21.70 -3.49
C PRO A 282 8.61 -20.46 -3.96
N MET A 283 9.78 -20.65 -4.59
CA MET A 283 10.59 -19.52 -5.07
C MET A 283 9.93 -18.79 -6.23
N MET A 284 9.05 -19.47 -6.99
CA MET A 284 8.27 -18.84 -8.04
C MET A 284 7.31 -17.79 -7.48
N TYR A 285 6.71 -18.05 -6.31
CA TYR A 285 5.89 -17.06 -5.62
C TYR A 285 6.71 -15.81 -5.29
N VAL A 286 7.89 -15.98 -4.69
CA VAL A 286 8.76 -14.86 -4.29
C VAL A 286 9.14 -14.02 -5.51
N ASN A 287 9.47 -14.67 -6.63
CA ASN A 287 9.72 -13.95 -7.88
C ASN A 287 8.48 -13.16 -8.34
N MET A 288 7.31 -13.81 -8.46
CA MET A 288 6.10 -13.17 -8.96
C MET A 288 5.62 -12.01 -8.08
N ILE A 289 5.60 -12.21 -6.75
CA ILE A 289 5.14 -11.19 -5.83
C ILE A 289 6.04 -9.96 -5.89
N TRP A 290 7.35 -10.09 -6.09
CA TRP A 290 8.24 -8.94 -6.20
C TRP A 290 8.21 -8.24 -7.56
N ILE A 291 7.88 -8.95 -8.65
CA ILE A 291 7.60 -8.29 -9.93
C ILE A 291 6.46 -7.27 -9.76
N TRP A 292 5.48 -7.52 -8.88
CA TRP A 292 4.52 -6.50 -8.44
C TRP A 292 5.11 -5.57 -7.35
N GLY A 293 5.71 -6.13 -6.32
CA GLY A 293 5.99 -5.43 -5.06
C GLY A 293 7.02 -4.32 -5.18
N HIS A 294 8.00 -4.44 -6.07
CA HIS A 294 8.94 -3.33 -6.27
C HIS A 294 8.37 -2.18 -7.11
N PRO A 295 7.65 -2.41 -8.20
CA PRO A 295 6.85 -1.34 -8.81
C PRO A 295 5.86 -0.68 -7.83
N GLU A 296 5.27 -1.42 -6.90
CA GLU A 296 4.36 -0.87 -5.88
C GLU A 296 5.02 0.21 -5.02
N VAL A 297 6.26 0.02 -4.57
CA VAL A 297 6.93 1.07 -3.78
C VAL A 297 7.11 2.36 -4.59
N TYR A 298 7.26 2.27 -5.92
CA TYR A 298 7.29 3.43 -6.79
C TYR A 298 5.90 4.05 -7.03
N ILE A 299 4.85 3.22 -7.10
CA ILE A 299 3.45 3.68 -7.15
C ILE A 299 3.17 4.61 -5.97
N LEU A 300 3.71 4.31 -4.79
CA LEU A 300 3.56 5.13 -3.59
C LEU A 300 4.41 6.40 -3.59
N VAL A 301 5.69 6.32 -3.99
CA VAL A 301 6.61 7.47 -3.86
C VAL A 301 6.49 8.49 -5.00
N ILE A 302 6.19 8.04 -6.23
CA ILE A 302 6.15 8.91 -7.42
C ILE A 302 5.12 10.05 -7.28
N PRO A 303 3.86 9.83 -6.84
CA PRO A 303 2.89 10.90 -6.66
C PRO A 303 3.34 11.92 -5.63
N VAL A 304 3.97 11.46 -4.56
CA VAL A 304 4.48 12.32 -3.47
C VAL A 304 5.63 13.19 -3.97
N PHE A 305 6.50 12.69 -4.85
CA PHE A 305 7.46 13.55 -5.55
C PHE A 305 6.78 14.66 -6.36
N GLY A 306 5.61 14.36 -6.95
CA GLY A 306 4.79 15.36 -7.61
C GLY A 306 4.29 16.43 -6.64
N VAL A 307 3.76 16.03 -5.49
CA VAL A 307 3.30 16.95 -4.43
C VAL A 307 4.43 17.88 -4.01
N PHE A 308 5.60 17.34 -3.69
CA PHE A 308 6.75 18.15 -3.30
C PHE A 308 7.24 19.07 -4.43
N SER A 309 7.14 18.66 -5.69
CA SER A 309 7.48 19.53 -6.83
C SER A 309 6.58 20.76 -6.91
N GLU A 310 5.28 20.59 -6.72
CA GLU A 310 4.33 21.71 -6.71
C GLU A 310 4.53 22.62 -5.48
N VAL A 311 4.76 22.02 -4.30
CA VAL A 311 5.02 22.77 -3.05
C VAL A 311 6.30 23.60 -3.15
N VAL A 312 7.42 23.01 -3.61
CA VAL A 312 8.69 23.74 -3.75
C VAL A 312 8.55 24.92 -4.70
N ALA A 313 7.89 24.75 -5.84
CA ALA A 313 7.69 25.83 -6.80
C ALA A 313 6.79 26.94 -6.22
N ALA A 314 5.66 26.57 -5.60
CA ALA A 314 4.70 27.51 -5.04
C ALA A 314 5.28 28.33 -3.87
N PHE A 315 5.99 27.68 -2.94
CA PHE A 315 6.52 28.33 -1.74
C PHE A 315 7.88 29.00 -1.94
N SER A 316 8.59 28.69 -3.03
CA SER A 316 9.81 29.43 -3.43
C SER A 316 9.52 30.63 -4.34
N GLY A 317 8.29 30.77 -4.84
CA GLY A 317 7.90 31.84 -5.76
C GLY A 317 8.63 31.80 -7.10
N LYS A 318 9.01 30.60 -7.56
CA LYS A 318 9.85 30.38 -8.76
C LYS A 318 9.28 29.23 -9.58
N ARG A 319 9.47 29.30 -10.90
CA ARG A 319 9.22 28.14 -11.77
C ARG A 319 10.14 26.99 -11.37
N LEU A 320 9.62 25.77 -11.45
CA LEU A 320 10.40 24.56 -11.18
C LEU A 320 11.61 24.49 -12.12
N PHE A 321 12.80 24.36 -11.53
CA PHE A 321 14.03 24.16 -12.27
C PHE A 321 14.03 22.77 -12.92
N GLY A 322 14.46 22.71 -14.18
CA GLY A 322 14.62 21.42 -14.87
C GLY A 322 13.32 20.65 -15.11
N TYR A 323 12.18 21.32 -15.37
CA TYR A 323 10.89 20.65 -15.64
C TYR A 323 11.00 19.45 -16.59
N THR A 324 11.65 19.62 -17.75
CA THR A 324 11.84 18.52 -18.71
C THR A 324 12.66 17.36 -18.13
N SER A 325 13.71 17.67 -17.37
CA SER A 325 14.50 16.67 -16.66
C SER A 325 13.68 15.93 -15.60
N MET A 326 12.79 16.62 -14.87
CA MET A 326 11.88 16.03 -13.89
C MET A 326 10.89 15.04 -14.53
N VAL A 327 10.33 15.40 -15.68
CA VAL A 327 9.41 14.53 -16.45
C VAL A 327 10.17 13.28 -16.90
N TYR A 328 11.31 13.44 -17.57
CA TYR A 328 12.09 12.29 -18.03
C TYR A 328 12.62 11.41 -16.90
N ALA A 329 13.08 12.00 -15.79
CA ALA A 329 13.48 11.24 -14.62
C ALA A 329 12.32 10.38 -14.08
N THR A 330 11.10 10.93 -14.04
CA THR A 330 9.92 10.18 -13.60
C THR A 330 9.58 9.04 -14.57
N CYS A 331 9.62 9.29 -15.88
CA CYS A 331 9.42 8.24 -16.89
C CYS A 331 10.51 7.15 -16.83
N SER A 332 11.77 7.52 -16.56
CA SER A 332 12.86 6.57 -16.39
C SER A 332 12.64 5.68 -15.17
N ILE A 333 12.21 6.24 -14.03
CA ILE A 333 11.88 5.45 -12.83
C ILE A 333 10.73 4.48 -13.15
N MET A 334 9.68 4.95 -13.82
CA MET A 334 8.56 4.10 -14.23
C MET A 334 9.04 2.88 -15.05
N LEU A 335 9.88 3.09 -16.06
CA LEU A 335 10.39 1.99 -16.89
C LEU A 335 11.36 1.07 -16.13
N LEU A 336 12.31 1.65 -15.40
CA LEU A 336 13.33 0.89 -14.68
C LEU A 336 12.77 0.11 -13.49
N SER A 337 11.64 0.53 -12.93
CA SER A 337 10.98 -0.18 -11.81
C SER A 337 10.66 -1.65 -12.12
N TYR A 338 10.51 -1.98 -13.41
CA TYR A 338 10.31 -3.35 -13.90
C TYR A 338 11.60 -4.11 -14.17
N LEU A 339 12.79 -3.60 -13.82
CA LEU A 339 14.09 -4.23 -14.12
C LEU A 339 14.96 -4.47 -12.88
N VAL A 340 14.36 -4.40 -11.69
CA VAL A 340 15.10 -4.37 -10.42
C VAL A 340 14.52 -5.26 -9.33
N TRP A 341 13.35 -5.88 -9.54
CA TRP A 341 12.62 -6.60 -8.49
C TRP A 341 13.40 -7.71 -7.78
N LEU A 342 14.37 -8.34 -8.45
CA LEU A 342 15.18 -9.43 -7.88
C LEU A 342 16.05 -9.01 -6.69
N HIS A 343 16.34 -7.70 -6.56
CA HIS A 343 17.15 -7.21 -5.44
C HIS A 343 16.55 -7.47 -4.05
N HIS A 344 15.28 -7.86 -3.97
CA HIS A 344 14.64 -8.25 -2.72
C HIS A 344 14.96 -9.68 -2.29
N PHE A 345 15.65 -10.45 -3.12
CA PHE A 345 15.98 -11.84 -2.86
C PHE A 345 17.34 -12.25 -3.45
N PHE A 346 18.33 -11.36 -3.36
CA PHE A 346 19.72 -11.70 -3.73
C PHE A 346 20.25 -12.94 -3.00
N THR A 347 19.75 -13.18 -1.79
CA THR A 347 20.08 -14.30 -0.90
C THR A 347 19.44 -15.64 -1.29
N MET A 348 18.57 -15.70 -2.31
CA MET A 348 17.92 -16.94 -2.75
C MET A 348 18.75 -17.79 -3.74
N GLY A 349 20.06 -17.56 -3.82
CA GLY A 349 20.97 -18.44 -4.57
C GLY A 349 20.98 -18.25 -6.08
N SER A 350 20.51 -17.10 -6.58
CA SER A 350 20.70 -16.73 -8.00
C SER A 350 22.18 -16.63 -8.36
N GLY A 351 22.51 -16.91 -9.63
CA GLY A 351 23.90 -16.86 -10.11
C GLY A 351 24.52 -15.46 -10.03
N ALA A 352 25.85 -15.38 -9.91
CA ALA A 352 26.57 -14.12 -9.74
C ALA A 352 26.26 -13.07 -10.83
N SER A 353 26.10 -13.50 -12.09
CA SER A 353 25.75 -12.61 -13.20
C SER A 353 24.35 -11.99 -13.04
N VAL A 354 23.38 -12.75 -12.54
CA VAL A 354 22.01 -12.28 -12.30
C VAL A 354 22.01 -11.26 -11.16
N ASN A 355 22.63 -11.59 -10.02
CA ASN A 355 22.76 -10.67 -8.90
C ASN A 355 23.49 -9.38 -9.30
N SER A 356 24.56 -9.49 -10.10
CA SER A 356 25.30 -8.32 -10.58
C SER A 356 24.46 -7.44 -11.50
N PHE A 357 23.69 -8.04 -12.43
CA PHE A 357 22.79 -7.30 -13.31
C PHE A 357 21.76 -6.50 -12.50
N PHE A 358 21.04 -7.18 -11.60
CA PHE A 358 19.98 -6.55 -10.81
C PHE A 358 20.53 -5.55 -9.79
N GLY A 359 21.72 -5.78 -9.23
CA GLY A 359 22.39 -4.80 -8.37
C GLY A 359 22.77 -3.53 -9.14
N ILE A 360 23.35 -3.67 -10.33
CA ILE A 360 23.72 -2.52 -11.19
C ILE A 360 22.47 -1.76 -11.64
N THR A 361 21.43 -2.43 -12.11
CA THR A 361 20.19 -1.76 -12.54
C THR A 361 19.51 -1.03 -11.39
N THR A 362 19.53 -1.59 -10.19
CA THR A 362 19.01 -0.93 -8.97
C THR A 362 19.79 0.34 -8.65
N MET A 363 21.12 0.29 -8.69
CA MET A 363 21.95 1.49 -8.49
C MET A 363 21.66 2.57 -9.54
N ILE A 364 21.40 2.20 -10.80
CA ILE A 364 21.07 3.15 -11.88
C ILE A 364 19.77 3.93 -11.57
N ILE A 365 18.77 3.33 -10.92
CA ILE A 365 17.52 4.04 -10.56
C ILE A 365 17.76 5.20 -9.59
N SER A 366 18.83 5.16 -8.80
CA SER A 366 19.17 6.26 -7.90
C SER A 366 19.46 7.58 -8.65
N VAL A 367 19.94 7.50 -9.90
CA VAL A 367 20.33 8.67 -10.69
C VAL A 367 19.14 9.57 -11.05
N PRO A 368 18.04 9.07 -11.67
CA PRO A 368 16.82 9.85 -11.85
C PRO A 368 16.30 10.48 -10.56
N THR A 369 16.32 9.73 -9.45
CA THR A 369 15.82 10.22 -8.16
C THR A 369 16.71 11.34 -7.61
N GLY A 370 18.03 11.18 -7.67
CA GLY A 370 18.99 12.22 -7.29
C GLY A 370 18.81 13.49 -8.11
N ALA A 371 18.60 13.39 -9.42
CA ALA A 371 18.32 14.55 -10.28
C ALA A 371 17.08 15.33 -9.81
N LYS A 372 16.04 14.65 -9.29
CA LYS A 372 14.84 15.31 -8.74
C LYS A 372 15.17 16.12 -7.47
N ILE A 373 15.97 15.57 -6.57
CA ILE A 373 16.44 16.26 -5.35
C ILE A 373 17.19 17.54 -5.73
N PHE A 374 18.15 17.45 -6.65
CA PHE A 374 18.90 18.63 -7.10
C PHE A 374 18.01 19.66 -7.80
N ASN A 375 17.04 19.24 -8.61
CA ASN A 375 16.08 20.15 -9.24
C ASN A 375 15.24 20.91 -8.20
N TRP A 376 14.81 20.27 -7.11
CA TRP A 376 14.13 20.97 -6.01
C TRP A 376 15.04 21.98 -5.32
N LEU A 377 16.28 21.60 -5.00
CA LEU A 377 17.27 22.51 -4.40
C LEU A 377 17.55 23.73 -5.31
N PHE A 378 17.71 23.53 -6.62
CA PHE A 378 17.90 24.64 -7.57
C PHE A 378 16.63 25.46 -7.80
N THR A 379 15.45 24.90 -7.55
CA THR A 379 14.19 25.66 -7.54
C THR A 379 14.14 26.58 -6.32
N MET A 380 14.57 26.11 -5.14
CA MET A 380 14.69 26.93 -3.94
C MET A 380 15.79 27.99 -4.05
N TYR A 381 16.90 27.65 -4.72
CA TYR A 381 18.03 28.55 -4.91
C TYR A 381 17.62 29.84 -5.64
N ARG A 382 17.96 30.98 -5.03
CA ARG A 382 17.57 32.34 -5.46
C ARG A 382 16.03 32.53 -5.56
N GLY A 383 15.25 31.68 -4.89
CA GLY A 383 13.83 31.92 -4.65
C GLY A 383 13.59 32.76 -3.39
N ARG A 384 12.32 33.10 -3.13
CA ARG A 384 11.88 33.70 -1.86
C ARG A 384 11.08 32.65 -1.08
N ILE A 385 11.79 31.88 -0.25
CA ILE A 385 11.21 30.73 0.44
C ILE A 385 10.27 31.22 1.55
N ARG A 386 9.01 30.80 1.50
CA ARG A 386 8.03 30.96 2.57
C ARG A 386 7.98 29.69 3.42
N PHE A 387 8.44 29.79 4.67
CA PHE A 387 8.56 28.67 5.62
C PHE A 387 7.21 28.33 6.29
N GLU A 388 6.20 28.01 5.50
CA GLU A 388 4.93 27.47 5.99
C GLU A 388 5.00 25.94 6.11
N VAL A 389 4.01 25.35 6.79
CA VAL A 389 3.98 23.90 7.12
C VAL A 389 4.25 22.99 5.90
N PRO A 390 3.68 23.21 4.69
CA PRO A 390 4.01 22.39 3.52
C PRO A 390 5.50 22.43 3.14
N MET A 391 6.12 23.61 3.26
CA MET A 391 7.53 23.79 2.96
C MET A 391 8.43 23.14 4.03
N LEU A 392 8.02 23.19 5.31
CA LEU A 392 8.71 22.49 6.39
C LEU A 392 8.71 20.97 6.17
N TRP A 393 7.57 20.38 5.82
CA TRP A 393 7.47 18.96 5.45
C TRP A 393 8.36 18.62 4.25
N THR A 394 8.43 19.51 3.26
CA THR A 394 9.27 19.29 2.07
C THR A 394 10.76 19.28 2.42
N MET A 395 11.22 20.19 3.28
CA MET A 395 12.62 20.19 3.74
C MET A 395 12.95 18.98 4.60
N GLY A 396 12.06 18.61 5.52
CA GLY A 396 12.19 17.39 6.31
C GLY A 396 12.31 16.16 5.41
N PHE A 397 11.39 16.03 4.45
CA PHE A 397 11.40 14.98 3.44
C PHE A 397 12.73 14.91 2.69
N MET A 398 13.25 16.02 2.14
CA MET A 398 14.49 15.98 1.37
C MET A 398 15.67 15.44 2.20
N ILE A 399 15.75 15.81 3.48
CA ILE A 399 16.83 15.35 4.37
C ILE A 399 16.64 13.85 4.69
N THR A 400 15.47 13.46 5.18
CA THR A 400 15.22 12.06 5.59
C THR A 400 15.28 11.11 4.40
N PHE A 401 14.75 11.53 3.25
CA PHE A 401 14.72 10.72 2.03
C PHE A 401 16.11 10.50 1.43
N VAL A 402 17.00 11.50 1.50
CA VAL A 402 18.39 11.32 1.02
C VAL A 402 19.14 10.34 1.91
N ILE A 403 18.98 10.41 3.24
CA ILE A 403 19.62 9.48 4.18
C ILE A 403 19.13 8.04 3.92
N GLY A 404 17.81 7.83 3.84
CA GLY A 404 17.25 6.52 3.52
C GLY A 404 17.59 6.04 2.10
N GLY A 405 17.69 6.95 1.13
CA GLY A 405 18.12 6.63 -0.22
C GLY A 405 19.57 6.14 -0.29
N MET A 406 20.46 6.75 0.50
CA MET A 406 21.86 6.33 0.61
C MET A 406 21.99 4.92 1.20
N THR A 407 21.23 4.57 2.24
CA THR A 407 21.23 3.22 2.80
C THR A 407 20.64 2.20 1.83
N GLY A 408 19.60 2.58 1.07
CA GLY A 408 19.05 1.74 0.00
C GLY A 408 20.04 1.46 -1.14
N VAL A 409 20.87 2.45 -1.52
CA VAL A 409 21.95 2.23 -2.50
C VAL A 409 22.99 1.24 -1.98
N LEU A 410 23.28 1.22 -0.67
CA LEU A 410 24.14 0.20 -0.07
C LEU A 410 23.52 -1.20 -0.18
N LEU A 411 22.21 -1.34 0.08
CA LEU A 411 21.49 -2.62 -0.07
C LEU A 411 21.38 -3.10 -1.52
N ALA A 412 21.51 -2.20 -2.50
CA ALA A 412 21.58 -2.59 -3.92
C ALA A 412 22.87 -3.36 -4.28
N VAL A 413 23.87 -3.41 -3.38
CA VAL A 413 25.14 -4.12 -3.59
C VAL A 413 25.02 -5.54 -3.03
N PRO A 414 24.95 -6.60 -3.86
CA PRO A 414 24.63 -7.95 -3.38
C PRO A 414 25.57 -8.48 -2.28
N PRO A 415 26.90 -8.28 -2.33
CA PRO A 415 27.78 -8.68 -1.22
C PRO A 415 27.46 -8.01 0.13
N ALA A 416 26.97 -6.76 0.11
CA ALA A 416 26.53 -6.08 1.32
C ALA A 416 25.15 -6.58 1.76
N ASP A 417 24.23 -6.78 0.80
CA ASP A 417 22.91 -7.36 1.10
C ASP A 417 23.03 -8.73 1.75
N PHE A 418 23.99 -9.59 1.36
CA PHE A 418 24.16 -10.91 1.98
C PHE A 418 24.33 -10.89 3.52
N VAL A 419 24.83 -9.80 4.10
CA VAL A 419 24.98 -9.66 5.56
C VAL A 419 23.93 -8.73 6.18
N LEU A 420 23.25 -7.90 5.39
CA LEU A 420 22.24 -6.94 5.86
C LEU A 420 20.80 -7.40 5.61
N HIS A 421 20.60 -8.39 4.73
CA HIS A 421 19.31 -8.91 4.33
C HIS A 421 18.48 -9.35 5.54
N ASN A 422 17.23 -8.90 5.61
CA ASN A 422 16.29 -9.13 6.72
C ASN A 422 16.77 -8.70 8.12
N SER A 423 17.91 -8.01 8.24
CA SER A 423 18.33 -7.40 9.50
C SER A 423 17.50 -6.14 9.81
N LEU A 424 17.69 -5.57 11.01
CA LEU A 424 17.05 -4.28 11.34
C LEU A 424 17.52 -3.12 10.45
N PHE A 425 18.60 -3.30 9.66
CA PHE A 425 19.05 -2.32 8.68
C PHE A 425 18.07 -2.18 7.51
N LEU A 426 17.38 -3.26 7.11
CA LEU A 426 16.42 -3.22 6.01
C LEU A 426 15.14 -2.45 6.38
N ILE A 427 14.72 -2.51 7.64
CA ILE A 427 13.52 -1.81 8.12
C ILE A 427 13.78 -0.34 8.47
N ALA A 428 15.05 0.03 8.69
CA ALA A 428 15.48 1.37 9.09
C ALA A 428 15.72 2.25 7.86
#